data_AF-U7QLD4-F1
#
_entry.id   AF-U7QLD4-F1
#
_cell.length_a   1.000
_cell.length_b   1.000
_cell.length_c   1.000
_cell.angle_alpha   90.00
_cell.angle_beta   90.00
_cell.angle_gamma   90.00
#
_symmetry.space_group_name_H-M   'P 1'
#
loop_
_entity.id
_entity.type
_entity.pdbx_description
1 polymer ?
#
loop_
_entity_poly.entity_id
_entity_poly.type
_entity_poly.pdbx_seq_one_letter_code
_entity_poly.pdbx_strand_id
1 'polypeptide(L)'
;MYPEINLSSLPSLSLLNKDQLPHCSAIYFLLDCENRVLYVGKARNLCARWKDHHRFEQLKKLNRKSNIKIAWLVCENNKELLDQTERYFIELYQPLLNKTPVPAKKIIPSEIALQKTLIKLSKLNVIILGIASPDNSSQPTVYLKYPVLGRRGLSGTVSSIFKSDNRATCLRWKKYDTRSKFNFWETRCNGITIDVAPFDGLVFVLERTKIQKLLGVEMLCLKDPEFTEIVQLWPFIEKQHPGVSVFKQDPIPRLWTKSV
;
A
#
# COMPACT_ATOMS: atom_id res chain seq x y z
N MET A 1 23.56 -1.21 -43.03
CA MET A 1 22.15 -0.90 -43.31
C MET A 1 21.35 -2.07 -42.74
N TYR A 2 20.53 -1.85 -41.70
CA TYR A 2 19.75 -2.96 -41.14
C TYR A 2 18.65 -3.35 -42.13
N PRO A 3 18.40 -4.65 -42.37
CA PRO A 3 17.33 -5.08 -43.26
C PRO A 3 15.97 -4.64 -42.72
N GLU A 4 15.00 -4.48 -43.62
CA GLU A 4 13.61 -4.22 -43.27
C GLU A 4 13.07 -5.44 -42.50
N ILE A 5 12.87 -5.27 -41.19
CA ILE A 5 12.43 -6.37 -40.31
C ILE A 5 10.91 -6.35 -40.21
N ASN A 6 10.30 -7.49 -40.52
CA ASN A 6 8.88 -7.70 -40.26
C ASN A 6 8.69 -8.03 -38.76
N LEU A 7 8.19 -7.07 -37.99
CA LEU A 7 7.95 -7.24 -36.55
C LEU A 7 6.94 -8.34 -36.23
N SER A 8 6.01 -8.64 -37.14
CA SER A 8 4.97 -9.66 -36.92
C SER A 8 5.49 -11.10 -37.01
N SER A 9 6.64 -11.32 -37.65
CA SER A 9 7.28 -12.64 -37.75
C SER A 9 8.28 -12.92 -36.63
N LEU A 10 8.60 -11.92 -35.80
CA LEU A 10 9.49 -12.11 -34.67
C LEU A 10 8.87 -13.03 -33.61
N PRO A 11 9.67 -13.85 -32.92
CA PRO A 11 9.19 -14.58 -31.76
C PRO A 11 8.65 -13.57 -30.73
N SER A 12 7.48 -13.87 -30.19
CA SER A 12 6.78 -12.96 -29.27
C SER A 12 5.95 -13.70 -28.23
N LEU A 13 5.67 -13.03 -27.11
CA LEU A 13 4.75 -13.50 -26.07
C LEU A 13 3.94 -12.34 -25.49
N SER A 14 2.80 -12.64 -24.86
CA SER A 14 2.04 -11.62 -24.12
C SER A 14 2.89 -11.03 -22.99
N LEU A 15 2.78 -9.71 -22.74
CA LEU A 15 3.45 -9.03 -21.63
C LEU A 15 3.27 -9.76 -20.28
N LEU A 16 2.11 -10.38 -20.05
CA LEU A 16 1.80 -11.09 -18.81
C LEU A 16 2.58 -12.42 -18.67
N ASN A 17 3.08 -12.97 -19.77
CA ASN A 17 3.86 -14.21 -19.81
C ASN A 17 5.37 -13.94 -19.84
N LYS A 18 5.83 -12.76 -19.39
CA LYS A 18 7.24 -12.35 -19.42
C LYS A 18 8.21 -13.34 -18.75
N ASP A 19 7.73 -14.18 -17.85
CA ASP A 19 8.56 -15.15 -17.14
C ASP A 19 8.97 -16.33 -18.04
N GLN A 20 8.38 -16.45 -19.24
CA GLN A 20 8.74 -17.42 -20.28
C GLN A 20 9.74 -16.88 -21.32
N LEU A 21 10.27 -15.67 -21.13
CA LEU A 21 11.24 -15.08 -22.05
C LEU A 21 12.55 -15.89 -22.09
N PRO A 22 13.20 -15.98 -23.26
CA PRO A 22 14.44 -16.74 -23.42
C PRO A 22 15.65 -16.07 -22.73
N HIS A 23 16.66 -16.88 -22.40
CA HIS A 23 17.96 -16.43 -21.91
C HIS A 23 18.91 -16.04 -23.05
N CYS A 24 18.52 -15.06 -23.86
CA CYS A 24 19.34 -14.58 -24.99
C CYS A 24 19.61 -13.07 -24.93
N SER A 25 20.63 -12.64 -25.67
CA SER A 25 20.85 -11.23 -25.99
C SER A 25 19.90 -10.83 -27.12
N ALA A 26 19.23 -9.68 -26.98
CA ALA A 26 18.18 -9.28 -27.91
C ALA A 26 17.88 -7.77 -27.90
N ILE A 27 17.36 -7.29 -29.01
CA ILE A 27 16.51 -6.10 -29.07
C ILE A 27 15.06 -6.56 -28.95
N TYR A 28 14.29 -5.93 -28.07
CA TYR A 28 12.89 -6.26 -27.84
C TYR A 28 11.98 -5.06 -28.13
N PHE A 29 10.80 -5.37 -28.63
CA PHE A 29 9.76 -4.45 -29.05
C PHE A 29 8.49 -4.73 -28.26
N LEU A 30 7.88 -3.68 -27.71
CA LEU A 30 6.56 -3.76 -27.09
C LEU A 30 5.56 -3.31 -28.13
N LEU A 31 4.72 -4.24 -28.54
CA LEU A 31 3.74 -4.04 -29.59
C LEU A 31 2.34 -4.05 -28.98
N ASP A 32 1.49 -3.15 -29.43
CA ASP A 32 0.07 -3.16 -29.08
C ASP A 32 -0.73 -4.13 -29.98
N CYS A 33 -2.06 -4.15 -29.84
CA CYS A 33 -2.91 -5.01 -30.65
C CYS A 33 -2.93 -4.68 -32.16
N GLU A 34 -2.48 -3.49 -32.55
CA GLU A 34 -2.36 -3.03 -33.93
C GLU A 34 -0.91 -3.15 -34.45
N ASN A 35 -0.02 -3.85 -33.73
CA ASN A 35 1.41 -3.96 -34.01
C ASN A 35 2.16 -2.61 -34.02
N ARG A 36 1.65 -1.58 -33.34
CA ARG A 36 2.37 -0.31 -33.17
C ARG A 36 3.45 -0.47 -32.10
N VAL A 37 4.64 0.07 -32.36
CA VAL A 37 5.77 0.00 -31.43
C VAL A 37 5.60 1.03 -30.30
N LEU A 38 5.28 0.54 -29.11
CA LEU A 38 5.15 1.37 -27.90
C LEU A 38 6.51 1.64 -27.24
N TYR A 39 7.41 0.67 -27.28
CA TYR A 39 8.73 0.75 -26.65
C TYR A 39 9.72 -0.18 -27.33
N VAL A 40 10.96 0.27 -27.44
CA VAL A 40 12.12 -0.52 -27.87
C VAL A 40 13.12 -0.57 -26.72
N GLY A 41 13.70 -1.74 -26.46
CA GLY A 41 14.79 -1.85 -25.51
C GLY A 41 15.81 -2.92 -25.92
N LYS A 42 16.98 -2.88 -25.30
CA LYS A 42 18.00 -3.94 -25.41
C LYS A 42 18.17 -4.76 -24.14
N ALA A 43 18.65 -5.98 -24.28
CA ALA A 43 19.04 -6.84 -23.18
C ALA A 43 20.21 -7.75 -23.57
N ARG A 44 21.21 -7.91 -22.69
CA ARG A 44 22.21 -8.98 -22.80
C ARG A 44 21.64 -10.36 -22.39
N ASN A 45 20.59 -10.33 -21.57
CA ASN A 45 19.78 -11.49 -21.20
C ASN A 45 18.32 -11.02 -21.05
N LEU A 46 17.47 -11.39 -22.00
CA LEU A 46 16.10 -10.90 -22.09
C LEU A 46 15.27 -11.33 -20.88
N CYS A 47 15.32 -12.61 -20.50
CA CYS A 47 14.67 -13.11 -19.27
C CYS A 47 15.06 -12.31 -18.03
N ALA A 48 16.37 -12.11 -17.78
CA ALA A 48 16.85 -11.38 -16.61
C ALA A 48 16.43 -9.90 -16.63
N ARG A 49 16.45 -9.25 -17.81
CA ARG A 49 16.04 -7.84 -17.97
C ARG A 49 14.58 -7.61 -17.55
N TRP A 50 13.73 -8.62 -17.69
CA TRP A 50 12.30 -8.56 -17.41
C TRP A 50 11.89 -8.99 -16.00
N LYS A 51 12.84 -9.34 -15.12
CA LYS A 51 12.55 -9.58 -13.70
C LYS A 51 12.08 -8.30 -12.99
N ASP A 52 12.89 -7.25 -13.07
CA ASP A 52 12.64 -5.94 -12.46
C ASP A 52 12.60 -4.82 -13.50
N HIS A 53 11.86 -5.04 -14.59
CA HIS A 53 11.79 -4.06 -15.67
C HIS A 53 11.14 -2.76 -15.16
N HIS A 54 11.93 -1.68 -15.14
CA HIS A 54 11.54 -0.37 -14.59
C HIS A 54 10.23 0.22 -15.13
N ARG A 55 9.83 -0.12 -16.37
CA ARG A 55 8.54 0.29 -16.97
C ARG A 55 7.39 -0.72 -16.84
N PHE A 56 7.60 -1.86 -16.19
CA PHE A 56 6.62 -2.95 -16.17
C PHE A 56 5.26 -2.49 -15.64
N GLU A 57 5.21 -1.71 -14.55
CA GLU A 57 3.95 -1.20 -14.00
C GLU A 57 3.23 -0.24 -14.95
N GLN A 58 3.96 0.57 -15.72
CA GLN A 58 3.39 1.44 -16.75
C GLN A 58 2.79 0.60 -17.89
N LEU A 59 3.56 -0.37 -18.39
CA LEU A 59 3.14 -1.29 -19.46
C LEU A 59 1.95 -2.15 -19.03
N LYS A 60 1.94 -2.67 -17.80
CA LYS A 60 0.84 -3.47 -17.25
C LYS A 60 -0.48 -2.69 -17.19
N LYS A 61 -0.43 -1.38 -16.95
CA LYS A 61 -1.62 -0.51 -17.00
C LYS A 61 -2.12 -0.34 -18.44
N LEU A 62 -1.22 -0.11 -19.39
CA LEU A 62 -1.56 -0.02 -20.81
C LEU A 62 -2.13 -1.34 -21.35
N ASN A 63 -1.60 -2.47 -20.87
CA ASN A 63 -2.03 -3.81 -21.24
C ASN A 63 -3.52 -4.10 -20.91
N ARG A 64 -4.12 -3.35 -19.99
CA ARG A 64 -5.56 -3.47 -19.67
C ARG A 64 -6.46 -2.88 -20.76
N LYS A 65 -5.91 -1.99 -21.60
CA LYS A 65 -6.63 -1.30 -22.68
C LYS A 65 -6.31 -1.88 -24.05
N SER A 66 -5.06 -2.26 -24.28
CA SER A 66 -4.60 -2.89 -25.50
C SER A 66 -3.70 -4.06 -25.14
N ASN A 67 -3.93 -5.25 -25.71
CA ASN A 67 -3.12 -6.42 -25.41
C ASN A 67 -1.69 -6.22 -25.92
N ILE A 68 -0.72 -6.12 -25.01
CA ILE A 68 0.68 -5.85 -25.34
C ILE A 68 1.44 -7.16 -25.47
N LYS A 69 2.24 -7.26 -26.53
CA LYS A 69 3.19 -8.35 -26.77
C LYS A 69 4.63 -7.85 -26.65
N ILE A 70 5.50 -8.70 -26.15
CA ILE A 70 6.95 -8.54 -26.20
C ILE A 70 7.43 -9.37 -27.38
N ALA A 71 7.84 -8.72 -28.47
CA ALA A 71 8.53 -9.36 -29.60
C ALA A 71 10.04 -9.12 -29.46
N TRP A 72 10.88 -10.01 -29.97
CA TRP A 72 12.33 -9.83 -29.89
C TRP A 72 13.09 -10.32 -31.10
N LEU A 73 14.19 -9.62 -31.39
CA LEU A 73 15.22 -9.98 -32.35
C LEU A 73 16.45 -10.45 -31.57
N VAL A 74 16.86 -11.71 -31.76
CA VAL A 74 18.10 -12.22 -31.15
C VAL A 74 19.29 -11.51 -31.78
N CYS A 75 20.20 -11.04 -30.94
CA CYS A 75 21.40 -10.31 -31.36
C CYS A 75 22.63 -10.89 -30.68
N GLU A 76 23.80 -10.63 -31.24
CA GLU A 76 25.06 -10.94 -30.58
C GLU A 76 25.14 -10.23 -29.21
N ASN A 77 25.81 -10.86 -28.26
CA ASN A 77 26.01 -10.31 -26.92
C ASN A 77 27.17 -9.29 -26.90
N ASN A 78 27.12 -8.33 -27.82
CA ASN A 78 28.05 -7.22 -27.94
C ASN A 78 27.35 -5.93 -27.52
N LYS A 79 27.91 -5.21 -26.55
CA LYS A 79 27.31 -4.01 -25.97
C LYS A 79 27.15 -2.89 -27.00
N GLU A 80 28.21 -2.60 -27.77
CA GLU A 80 28.22 -1.51 -28.75
C GLU A 80 27.21 -1.76 -29.86
N LEU A 81 27.15 -3.00 -30.35
CA LEU A 81 26.15 -3.39 -31.35
C LEU A 81 24.74 -3.22 -30.79
N LEU A 82 24.44 -3.74 -29.60
CA LEU A 82 23.12 -3.58 -28.98
C LEU A 82 22.75 -2.10 -28.77
N ASP A 83 23.70 -1.25 -28.37
CA ASP A 83 23.47 0.19 -28.18
C ASP A 83 23.15 0.87 -29.52
N GLN A 84 23.87 0.52 -30.59
CA GLN A 84 23.64 1.05 -31.93
C GLN A 84 22.31 0.56 -32.51
N THR A 85 22.00 -0.73 -32.36
CA THR A 85 20.77 -1.33 -32.87
C THR A 85 19.54 -0.80 -32.13
N GLU A 86 19.60 -0.65 -30.80
CA GLU A 86 18.53 -0.03 -30.01
C GLU A 86 18.28 1.41 -30.48
N ARG A 87 19.35 2.20 -30.65
CA ARG A 87 19.25 3.58 -31.13
C ARG A 87 18.60 3.65 -32.51
N TYR A 88 19.05 2.81 -33.44
CA TYR A 88 18.50 2.73 -34.79
C TYR A 88 16.98 2.48 -34.77
N PHE A 89 16.50 1.50 -34.00
CA PHE A 89 15.05 1.21 -33.94
C PHE A 89 14.25 2.27 -33.19
N ILE A 90 14.82 2.93 -32.17
CA ILE A 90 14.20 4.08 -31.53
C ILE A 90 14.04 5.23 -32.52
N GLU A 91 15.05 5.47 -33.35
CA GLU A 91 15.01 6.51 -34.39
C GLU A 91 14.01 6.17 -35.49
N LEU A 92 13.98 4.92 -35.94
CA LEU A 92 13.09 4.43 -36.99
C LEU A 92 11.61 4.49 -36.57
N TYR A 93 11.28 3.98 -35.38
CA TYR A 93 9.88 3.83 -34.96
C TYR A 93 9.34 4.98 -34.11
N GLN A 94 10.20 5.88 -33.60
CA GLN A 94 9.88 6.91 -32.61
C GLN A 94 8.87 6.44 -31.53
N PRO A 95 9.17 5.36 -30.78
CA PRO A 95 8.19 4.73 -29.91
C PRO A 95 7.70 5.68 -28.81
N LEU A 96 6.40 5.60 -28.50
CA LEU A 96 5.73 6.47 -27.53
C LEU A 96 6.46 6.58 -26.19
N LEU A 97 7.04 5.48 -25.69
CA LEU A 97 7.56 5.42 -24.32
C LEU A 97 9.06 5.74 -24.20
N ASN A 98 9.87 5.56 -25.25
CA ASN A 98 11.35 5.60 -25.13
C ASN A 98 11.90 6.93 -24.59
N LYS A 99 11.31 8.06 -25.00
CA LYS A 99 11.75 9.42 -24.61
C LYS A 99 10.93 10.03 -23.47
N THR A 100 10.07 9.24 -22.81
CA THR A 100 9.21 9.72 -21.72
C THR A 100 9.81 9.39 -20.35
N PRO A 101 9.58 10.21 -19.31
CA PRO A 101 9.94 9.81 -17.95
C PRO A 101 9.13 8.59 -17.52
N VAL A 102 9.76 7.72 -16.74
CA VAL A 102 9.08 6.58 -16.12
C VAL A 102 8.28 7.14 -14.94
N PRO A 103 6.95 6.93 -14.85
CA PRO A 103 6.17 7.44 -13.74
C PRO A 103 6.75 6.94 -12.40
N ALA A 104 7.17 7.86 -11.54
CA ALA A 104 7.64 7.52 -10.21
C ALA A 104 6.54 6.75 -9.45
N LYS A 105 6.93 5.72 -8.69
CA LYS A 105 6.01 5.09 -7.74
C LYS A 105 5.57 6.18 -6.77
N LYS A 106 4.30 6.55 -6.77
CA LYS A 106 3.74 7.53 -5.84
C LYS A 106 3.92 6.99 -4.42
N ILE A 107 4.89 7.53 -3.69
CA ILE A 107 5.07 7.21 -2.27
C ILE A 107 3.90 7.84 -1.53
N ILE A 108 3.09 7.02 -0.86
CA ILE A 108 2.02 7.49 0.02
C ILE A 108 2.61 7.52 1.43
N PRO A 109 2.76 8.69 2.06
CA PRO A 109 3.27 8.78 3.44
C PRO A 109 2.43 7.94 4.41
N SER A 110 3.06 7.41 5.46
CA SER A 110 2.38 6.56 6.45
C SER A 110 1.21 7.27 7.12
N GLU A 111 1.30 8.58 7.34
CA GLU A 111 0.19 9.39 7.88
C GLU A 111 -1.01 9.47 6.93
N ILE A 112 -0.78 9.63 5.62
CA ILE A 112 -1.88 9.65 4.63
C ILE A 112 -2.51 8.26 4.50
N ALA A 113 -1.69 7.20 4.60
CA ALA A 113 -2.19 5.83 4.65
C ALA A 113 -3.05 5.61 5.91
N LEU A 114 -2.54 6.00 7.09
CA LEU A 114 -3.23 5.84 8.36
C LEU A 114 -4.53 6.65 8.39
N GLN A 115 -4.55 7.88 7.88
CA GLN A 115 -5.77 8.69 7.79
C GLN A 115 -6.86 7.97 6.99
N LYS A 116 -6.51 7.36 5.85
CA LYS A 116 -7.45 6.55 5.06
C LYS A 116 -7.92 5.31 5.80
N THR A 117 -7.07 4.69 6.60
CA THR A 117 -7.44 3.57 7.47
C THR A 117 -8.44 4.01 8.52
N LEU A 118 -8.16 5.11 9.23
CA LEU A 118 -9.03 5.68 10.25
C LEU A 118 -10.41 6.06 9.69
N ILE A 119 -10.50 6.61 8.48
CA ILE A 119 -11.79 6.87 7.80
C ILE A 119 -12.61 5.59 7.59
N LYS A 120 -11.95 4.45 7.33
CA LYS A 120 -12.65 3.16 7.21
C LYS A 120 -13.07 2.65 8.59
N LEU A 121 -12.22 2.81 9.60
CA LEU A 121 -12.52 2.37 10.97
C LEU A 121 -13.64 3.20 11.62
N SER A 122 -13.72 4.51 11.38
CA SER A 122 -14.78 5.36 11.92
C SER A 122 -16.18 4.89 11.49
N LYS A 123 -16.30 4.34 10.27
CA LYS A 123 -17.53 3.74 9.72
C LYS A 123 -17.91 2.41 10.36
N LEU A 124 -17.02 1.83 11.17
CA LEU A 124 -17.20 0.53 11.82
C LEU A 124 -17.50 0.68 13.33
N ASN A 125 -17.87 1.87 13.79
CA ASN A 125 -18.06 2.22 15.20
C ASN A 125 -16.82 1.93 16.05
N VAL A 126 -15.63 2.08 15.45
CA VAL A 126 -14.38 2.05 16.20
C VAL A 126 -14.27 3.35 16.99
N ILE A 127 -14.03 3.24 18.29
CA ILE A 127 -13.87 4.40 19.17
C ILE A 127 -12.41 4.52 19.61
N ILE A 128 -12.03 5.73 20.00
CA ILE A 128 -10.85 6.01 20.81
C ILE A 128 -11.22 5.74 22.26
N LEU A 129 -10.58 4.74 22.86
CA LEU A 129 -10.71 4.48 24.30
C LEU A 129 -9.94 5.51 25.10
N GLY A 130 -8.69 5.79 24.70
CA GLY A 130 -7.80 6.69 25.40
C GLY A 130 -6.38 6.64 24.84
N ILE A 131 -5.46 7.29 25.55
CA ILE A 131 -4.03 7.31 25.24
C ILE A 131 -3.23 6.95 26.49
N ALA A 132 -2.25 6.07 26.35
CA ALA A 132 -1.21 5.90 27.37
C ALA A 132 0.10 6.48 26.87
N SER A 133 0.79 7.17 27.75
CA SER A 133 2.19 7.56 27.57
C SER A 133 2.95 6.92 28.71
N PRO A 134 3.45 5.69 28.58
CA PRO A 134 4.16 5.07 29.69
C PRO A 134 5.46 5.83 29.96
N ASP A 135 5.75 6.06 31.24
CA ASP A 135 6.83 6.90 31.78
C ASP A 135 8.05 7.03 30.86
N ASN A 136 8.35 8.26 30.40
CA ASN A 136 9.53 8.83 29.70
C ASN A 136 10.40 7.98 28.75
N SER A 137 10.09 6.71 28.51
CA SER A 137 10.96 5.70 27.89
C SER A 137 10.27 4.92 26.77
N SER A 138 8.94 5.06 26.65
CA SER A 138 8.16 4.33 25.66
C SER A 138 7.28 5.26 24.82
N GLN A 139 6.99 4.84 23.60
CA GLN A 139 6.21 5.64 22.66
C GLN A 139 4.74 5.69 23.10
N PRO A 140 4.09 6.86 23.04
CA PRO A 140 2.67 6.98 23.37
C PRO A 140 1.83 6.09 22.46
N THR A 141 0.79 5.51 23.04
CA THR A 141 -0.10 4.55 22.40
C THR A 141 -1.54 5.04 22.45
N VAL A 142 -2.16 5.20 21.28
CA VAL A 142 -3.60 5.45 21.16
C VAL A 142 -4.32 4.12 21.07
N TYR A 143 -5.25 3.88 21.98
CA TYR A 143 -6.04 2.65 22.02
C TYR A 143 -7.37 2.85 21.32
N LEU A 144 -7.58 2.11 20.24
CA LEU A 144 -8.83 2.05 19.50
C LEU A 144 -9.56 0.74 19.78
N LYS A 145 -10.88 0.82 19.98
CA LYS A 145 -11.72 -0.34 20.29
C LYS A 145 -12.86 -0.50 19.30
N TYR A 146 -13.07 -1.72 18.82
CA TYR A 146 -14.15 -2.07 17.90
C TYR A 146 -15.17 -3.02 18.54
N PRO A 147 -16.48 -2.90 18.21
CA PRO A 147 -17.53 -3.65 18.90
C PRO A 147 -17.51 -5.13 18.51
N VAL A 148 -17.77 -6.00 19.48
CA VAL A 148 -17.75 -7.45 19.29
C VAL A 148 -19.15 -8.08 19.33
N LEU A 149 -20.05 -7.55 20.15
CA LEU A 149 -21.38 -8.11 20.39
C LEU A 149 -22.25 -8.12 19.12
N GLY A 150 -22.79 -9.29 18.77
CA GLY A 150 -23.78 -9.48 17.70
C GLY A 150 -23.27 -9.31 16.26
N ARG A 151 -22.03 -8.87 16.03
CA ARG A 151 -21.50 -8.56 14.69
C ARG A 151 -20.55 -9.65 14.17
N ARG A 152 -21.11 -10.75 13.67
CA ARG A 152 -20.33 -11.72 12.87
C ARG A 152 -19.67 -10.98 11.70
N GLY A 153 -18.36 -11.18 11.53
CA GLY A 153 -17.60 -10.64 10.40
C GLY A 153 -16.85 -9.32 10.64
N LEU A 154 -17.13 -8.55 11.70
CA LEU A 154 -16.47 -7.26 11.90
C LEU A 154 -14.95 -7.37 12.09
N SER A 155 -14.50 -8.34 12.90
CA SER A 155 -13.06 -8.61 13.06
C SER A 155 -12.41 -9.02 11.73
N GLY A 156 -13.15 -9.71 10.87
CA GLY A 156 -12.74 -10.03 9.50
C GLY A 156 -12.60 -8.79 8.62
N THR A 157 -13.57 -7.88 8.68
CA THR A 157 -13.55 -6.59 7.98
C THR A 157 -12.37 -5.73 8.42
N VAL A 158 -12.16 -5.58 9.74
CA VAL A 158 -11.01 -4.87 10.32
C VAL A 158 -9.70 -5.49 9.84
N SER A 159 -9.58 -6.82 9.89
CA SER A 159 -8.40 -7.54 9.40
C SER A 159 -8.16 -7.33 7.90
N SER A 160 -9.23 -7.27 7.10
CA SER A 160 -9.16 -7.03 5.64
C SER A 160 -8.63 -5.64 5.34
N ILE A 161 -9.07 -4.62 6.09
CA ILE A 161 -8.57 -3.25 5.98
C ILE A 161 -7.06 -3.22 6.17
N PHE A 162 -6.57 -3.78 7.28
CA PHE A 162 -5.15 -3.78 7.63
C PHE A 162 -4.28 -4.58 6.64
N LYS A 163 -4.75 -5.75 6.21
CA LYS A 163 -4.07 -6.55 5.16
C LYS A 163 -4.02 -5.80 3.83
N SER A 164 -5.03 -5.01 3.50
CA SER A 164 -5.04 -4.16 2.31
C SER A 164 -3.97 -3.07 2.39
N ASP A 165 -3.89 -2.38 3.53
CA ASP A 165 -2.90 -1.32 3.75
C ASP A 165 -1.47 -1.85 3.69
N ASN A 166 -1.21 -3.04 4.27
CA ASN A 166 0.09 -3.72 4.20
C ASN A 166 0.55 -4.03 2.77
N ARG A 167 -0.39 -4.29 1.85
CA ARG A 167 -0.08 -4.57 0.44
C ARG A 167 0.06 -3.29 -0.39
N ALA A 168 -0.71 -2.26 -0.08
CA ALA A 168 -0.88 -1.09 -0.94
C ALA A 168 -0.08 0.14 -0.51
N THR A 169 0.43 0.18 0.72
CA THR A 169 1.07 1.38 1.31
C THR A 169 2.38 1.02 2.02
N CYS A 170 3.06 2.01 2.61
CA CYS A 170 4.19 1.78 3.52
C CYS A 170 3.77 1.56 4.98
N LEU A 171 2.49 1.76 5.33
CA LEU A 171 1.98 1.49 6.68
C LEU A 171 2.01 -0.02 6.96
N ARG A 172 2.42 -0.41 8.16
CA ARG A 172 2.59 -1.81 8.54
C ARG A 172 1.81 -2.15 9.80
N TRP A 173 0.66 -2.77 9.59
CA TRP A 173 -0.15 -3.37 10.64
C TRP A 173 0.37 -4.76 10.99
N LYS A 174 0.66 -4.98 12.27
CA LYS A 174 1.07 -6.27 12.84
C LYS A 174 -0.07 -6.82 13.68
N LYS A 175 -0.45 -8.07 13.41
CA LYS A 175 -1.33 -8.82 14.31
C LYS A 175 -0.47 -9.38 15.44
N TYR A 176 -0.73 -8.98 16.68
CA TYR A 176 0.06 -9.43 17.82
C TYR A 176 -0.66 -10.46 18.69
N ASP A 177 -1.99 -10.55 18.60
CA ASP A 177 -2.76 -11.53 19.39
C ASP A 177 -4.06 -11.95 18.67
N THR A 178 -4.64 -13.06 19.10
CA THR A 178 -5.96 -13.55 18.68
C THR A 178 -6.66 -14.20 19.87
N ARG A 179 -7.74 -13.60 20.37
CA ARG A 179 -8.52 -14.12 21.51
C ARG A 179 -9.97 -14.27 21.12
N SER A 180 -10.56 -15.43 21.43
CA SER A 180 -11.98 -15.70 21.17
C SER A 180 -12.43 -15.39 19.73
N LYS A 181 -11.56 -15.67 18.74
CA LYS A 181 -11.74 -15.38 17.29
C LYS A 181 -11.61 -13.90 16.88
N PHE A 182 -11.26 -13.01 17.80
CA PHE A 182 -11.01 -11.60 17.54
C PHE A 182 -9.52 -11.30 17.48
N ASN A 183 -9.12 -10.53 16.47
CA ASN A 183 -7.72 -10.19 16.23
C ASN A 183 -7.35 -8.85 16.87
N PHE A 184 -6.14 -8.78 17.42
CA PHE A 184 -5.54 -7.59 17.97
C PHE A 184 -4.42 -7.12 17.06
N TRP A 185 -4.41 -5.81 16.78
CA TRP A 185 -3.53 -5.23 15.78
C TRP A 185 -2.84 -3.99 16.30
N GLU A 186 -1.60 -3.79 15.88
CA GLU A 186 -0.84 -2.59 16.15
C GLU A 186 -0.23 -2.05 14.86
N THR A 187 -0.05 -0.74 14.78
CA THR A 187 0.82 -0.08 13.80
C THR A 187 1.54 1.08 14.45
N ARG A 188 2.54 1.64 13.75
CA ARG A 188 3.26 2.83 14.18
C ARG A 188 3.21 3.90 13.11
N CYS A 189 2.99 5.14 13.52
CA CYS A 189 3.00 6.30 12.64
C CYS A 189 3.59 7.50 13.39
N ASN A 190 4.65 8.09 12.83
CA ASN A 190 5.30 9.30 13.34
C ASN A 190 5.60 9.27 14.86
N GLY A 191 6.11 8.15 15.37
CA GLY A 191 6.46 7.98 16.78
C GLY A 191 5.31 7.63 17.72
N ILE A 192 4.08 7.48 17.19
CA ILE A 192 2.90 7.06 17.95
C ILE A 192 2.51 5.63 17.57
N THR A 193 2.20 4.80 18.58
CA THR A 193 1.61 3.47 18.37
C THR A 193 0.10 3.58 18.32
N ILE A 194 -0.53 2.90 17.37
CA ILE A 194 -1.99 2.76 17.28
C ILE A 194 -2.33 1.30 17.54
N ASP A 195 -2.95 1.04 18.69
CA ASP A 195 -3.49 -0.26 19.06
C ASP A 195 -4.96 -0.34 18.63
N VAL A 196 -5.35 -1.46 18.00
CA VAL A 196 -6.74 -1.72 17.62
C VAL A 196 -7.15 -3.09 18.14
N ALA A 197 -8.09 -3.09 19.07
CA ALA A 197 -8.52 -4.30 19.77
C ALA A 197 -10.04 -4.43 19.87
N PRO A 198 -10.56 -5.66 19.97
CA PRO A 198 -11.97 -5.91 20.24
C PRO A 198 -12.39 -5.36 21.62
N PHE A 199 -13.64 -4.92 21.74
CA PHE A 199 -14.24 -4.61 23.03
C PHE A 199 -15.73 -4.99 23.08
N ASP A 200 -16.05 -5.93 23.97
CA ASP A 200 -17.42 -6.44 24.15
C ASP A 200 -18.34 -5.38 24.75
N GLY A 201 -17.87 -4.66 25.77
CA GLY A 201 -18.64 -3.61 26.46
C GLY A 201 -18.92 -2.36 25.62
N LEU A 202 -18.46 -2.32 24.37
CA LEU A 202 -18.50 -1.11 23.56
C LEU A 202 -19.93 -0.61 23.30
N VAL A 203 -20.91 -1.50 23.17
CA VAL A 203 -22.31 -1.14 22.94
C VAL A 203 -22.85 -0.23 24.05
N PHE A 204 -22.42 -0.44 25.30
CA PHE A 204 -22.88 0.31 26.46
C PHE A 204 -22.22 1.68 26.61
N VAL A 205 -21.16 1.97 25.85
CA VAL A 205 -20.42 3.24 25.95
C VAL A 205 -20.58 4.15 24.75
N LEU A 206 -21.20 3.68 23.65
CA LEU A 206 -21.38 4.50 22.44
C LEU A 206 -22.13 5.81 22.71
N GLU A 207 -23.17 5.78 23.55
CA GLU A 207 -23.95 6.98 23.95
C GLU A 207 -23.15 7.94 24.84
N ARG A 208 -22.05 7.46 25.43
CA ARG A 208 -21.14 8.20 26.31
C ARG A 208 -19.93 8.78 25.55
N THR A 209 -19.99 8.80 24.22
CA THR A 209 -18.91 9.31 23.36
C THR A 209 -19.14 10.76 22.93
N LYS A 210 -18.05 11.43 22.59
CA LYS A 210 -17.98 12.69 21.86
C LYS A 210 -17.19 12.48 20.57
N ILE A 211 -17.37 13.34 19.58
CA ILE A 211 -16.52 13.34 18.38
C ILE A 211 -15.20 14.02 18.71
N GLN A 212 -14.10 13.37 18.36
CA GLN A 212 -12.77 13.97 18.43
C GLN A 212 -11.95 13.61 17.19
N LYS A 213 -10.99 14.48 16.85
CA LYS A 213 -10.12 14.27 15.69
C LYS A 213 -8.89 13.45 16.06
N LEU A 214 -8.63 12.40 15.29
CA LEU A 214 -7.38 11.65 15.27
C LEU A 214 -6.84 11.66 13.85
N LEU A 215 -5.66 12.25 13.66
CA LEU A 215 -5.09 12.53 12.34
C LEU A 215 -6.07 13.25 11.39
N GLY A 216 -6.89 14.15 11.95
CA GLY A 216 -7.91 14.90 11.22
C GLY A 216 -9.18 14.13 10.87
N VAL A 217 -9.25 12.84 11.21
CA VAL A 217 -10.46 12.01 11.04
C VAL A 217 -11.33 12.13 12.28
N GLU A 218 -12.62 12.39 12.08
CA GLU A 218 -13.61 12.37 13.14
C GLU A 218 -13.85 10.93 13.62
N MET A 219 -13.55 10.70 14.89
CA MET A 219 -13.68 9.42 15.56
C MET A 219 -14.51 9.63 16.83
N LEU A 220 -15.28 8.61 17.22
CA LEU A 220 -15.92 8.59 18.53
C LEU A 220 -14.85 8.42 19.60
N CYS A 221 -14.96 9.15 20.70
CA CYS A 221 -14.03 9.12 21.83
C CYS A 221 -14.84 9.20 23.13
N LEU A 222 -14.41 8.51 24.18
CA LEU A 222 -15.07 8.68 25.49
C LEU A 222 -14.96 10.12 25.99
N LYS A 223 -16.04 10.60 26.63
CA LYS A 223 -16.05 11.86 27.37
C LYS A 223 -15.27 11.71 28.68
N ASP A 224 -14.73 12.82 29.20
CA ASP A 224 -13.76 12.79 30.31
C ASP A 224 -14.36 12.23 31.63
N PRO A 225 -15.56 12.65 32.09
CA PRO A 225 -16.19 12.06 33.29
C PRO A 225 -16.51 10.57 33.09
N GLU A 226 -17.07 10.23 31.92
CA GLU A 226 -17.50 8.88 31.58
C GLU A 226 -16.32 7.92 31.41
N PHE A 227 -15.14 8.39 30.95
CA PHE A 227 -13.92 7.58 30.91
C PHE A 227 -13.54 7.09 32.31
N THR A 228 -13.56 7.99 33.30
CA THR A 228 -13.19 7.65 34.69
C THR A 228 -14.16 6.61 35.27
N GLU A 229 -15.46 6.81 35.04
CA GLU A 229 -16.50 5.85 35.46
C GLU A 229 -16.30 4.49 34.77
N ILE A 230 -16.03 4.48 33.46
CA ILE A 230 -15.81 3.25 32.66
C ILE A 230 -14.59 2.47 33.16
N VAL A 231 -13.47 3.14 33.45
CA VAL A 231 -12.26 2.50 33.98
C VAL A 231 -12.52 1.92 35.37
N GLN A 232 -13.31 2.59 36.21
CA GLN A 232 -13.71 2.09 37.53
C GLN A 232 -14.67 0.89 37.44
N LEU A 233 -15.68 0.95 36.57
CA LEU A 233 -16.62 -0.13 36.34
C LEU A 233 -15.94 -1.36 35.74
N TRP A 234 -14.88 -1.16 34.96
CA TRP A 234 -14.15 -2.21 34.27
C TRP A 234 -12.64 -2.15 34.55
N PRO A 235 -12.19 -2.57 35.75
CA PRO A 235 -10.78 -2.50 36.14
C PRO A 235 -9.81 -3.27 35.23
N PHE A 236 -10.31 -4.21 34.43
CA PHE A 236 -9.47 -4.89 33.44
C PHE A 236 -8.95 -3.94 32.35
N ILE A 237 -9.57 -2.78 32.14
CA ILE A 237 -9.08 -1.77 31.19
C ILE A 237 -7.69 -1.30 31.61
N GLU A 238 -7.50 -0.95 32.89
CA GLU A 238 -6.20 -0.55 33.43
C GLU A 238 -5.20 -1.72 33.37
N LYS A 239 -5.65 -2.95 33.65
CA LYS A 239 -4.80 -4.15 33.53
C LYS A 239 -4.33 -4.40 32.09
N GLN A 240 -5.18 -4.15 31.10
CA GLN A 240 -4.87 -4.39 29.69
C GLN A 240 -4.11 -3.22 29.05
N HIS A 241 -4.40 -1.99 29.48
CA HIS A 241 -3.87 -0.74 28.95
C HIS A 241 -3.36 0.12 30.13
N PRO A 242 -2.24 -0.27 30.79
CA PRO A 242 -1.76 0.46 31.96
C PRO A 242 -1.45 1.92 31.63
N GLY A 243 -1.85 2.83 32.51
CA GLY A 243 -1.64 4.28 32.35
C GLY A 243 -2.49 4.89 31.23
N VAL A 244 -3.57 4.23 30.82
CA VAL A 244 -4.51 4.81 29.86
C VAL A 244 -5.21 6.00 30.49
N SER A 245 -5.25 7.11 29.74
CA SER A 245 -5.83 8.36 30.15
C SER A 245 -6.75 8.91 29.07
N VAL A 246 -7.54 9.91 29.43
CA VAL A 246 -8.48 10.54 28.51
C VAL A 246 -7.74 11.10 27.30
N PHE A 247 -8.25 10.79 26.11
CA PHE A 247 -7.73 11.37 24.87
C PHE A 247 -8.16 12.84 24.76
N LYS A 248 -7.22 13.77 25.00
CA LYS A 248 -7.48 15.22 25.00
C LYS A 248 -7.14 15.91 23.68
N GLN A 249 -6.09 15.46 23.00
CA GLN A 249 -5.60 16.06 21.76
C GLN A 249 -5.02 15.01 20.82
N ASP A 250 -4.98 15.31 19.53
CA ASP A 250 -4.38 14.47 18.48
C ASP A 250 -2.86 14.37 18.70
N PRO A 251 -2.31 13.20 19.08
CA PRO A 251 -0.90 13.07 19.43
C PRO A 251 -0.02 12.83 18.20
N ILE A 252 -0.60 12.58 17.02
CA ILE A 252 0.14 12.16 15.83
C ILE A 252 0.68 13.41 15.11
N PRO A 253 2.01 13.62 15.07
CA PRO A 253 2.59 14.73 14.32
C PRO A 253 2.22 14.62 12.85
N ARG A 254 1.83 15.72 12.21
CA ARG A 254 1.56 15.74 10.77
C ARG A 254 2.76 16.32 10.04
N LEU A 255 3.55 15.46 9.41
CA LEU A 255 4.82 15.84 8.80
C LEU A 255 4.66 16.20 7.31
N TRP A 256 3.57 15.74 6.67
CA TRP A 256 3.34 15.89 5.22
C TRP A 256 2.10 16.75 4.89
N THR A 257 1.28 17.12 5.87
CA THR A 257 0.41 18.29 5.71
C THR A 257 1.23 19.52 6.01
N LYS A 258 1.52 20.33 4.99
CA LYS A 258 1.85 21.73 5.23
C LYS A 258 0.80 22.29 6.17
N SER A 259 1.24 22.95 7.25
CA SER A 259 0.47 24.03 7.84
C SER A 259 -0.07 24.86 6.68
N VAL A 260 -1.39 24.88 6.53
CA VAL A 260 -2.03 25.92 5.73
C VAL A 260 -1.83 27.23 6.47
#